data_AF-A0A6S6TVT4-F1
#
_entry.id   AF-A0A6S6TVT4-F1
#
_cell.length_a   1.000
_cell.length_b   1.000
_cell.length_c   1.000
_cell.angle_alpha   90.00
_cell.angle_beta   90.00
_cell.angle_gamma   90.00
#
_symmetry.space_group_name_H-M   'P 1'
#
loop_
_entity.id
_entity.type
_entity.pdbx_description
1 polymer ?
#
loop_
_entity_poly.entity_id
_entity_poly.type
_entity_poly.pdbx_seq_one_letter_code
_entity_poly.pdbx_strand_id
1 'polypeptide(L)'
;MIEYTFTTLLTCSNQRCKEVVTCLGRGYVKTKYGRNNDIEYIEYFKPIFFYPALQIFDIPVKTPEEVKAHIHSSFSLFFNNPSAAANQIRIALECLLTHMKIKRYNISNGKQRRLNLHQRIELLPAKYQHVKDLFFAIKWLGNSGSHCGDKITMDNVFDGYDMLSFLLEELYENRQTHAKKLAKKINDNKGV
;
A
#
# COMPACT_ATOMS: atom_id res chain seq x y z
N MET A 1 32.78 7.68 -5.04
CA MET A 1 31.56 6.85 -5.11
C MET A 1 31.04 6.95 -6.52
N ILE A 2 30.95 5.83 -7.24
CA ILE A 2 30.37 5.81 -8.60
C ILE A 2 28.88 5.61 -8.43
N GLU A 3 28.07 6.50 -9.01
CA GLU A 3 26.61 6.38 -9.08
C GLU A 3 26.18 6.31 -10.53
N TYR A 4 25.21 5.47 -10.83
CA TYR A 4 24.62 5.32 -12.16
C TYR A 4 23.12 5.06 -12.09
N THR A 5 22.43 5.27 -13.21
CA THR A 5 21.03 4.87 -13.37
C THR A 5 21.00 3.56 -14.15
N PHE A 6 20.12 2.64 -13.76
CA PHE A 6 19.92 1.38 -14.48
C PHE A 6 18.46 1.21 -14.87
N THR A 7 18.26 0.50 -15.97
CA THR A 7 16.96 0.00 -16.39
C THR A 7 17.10 -1.49 -16.66
N THR A 8 16.12 -2.29 -16.21
CA THR A 8 16.14 -3.74 -16.41
C THR A 8 14.73 -4.30 -16.55
N LEU A 9 14.61 -5.46 -17.19
CA LEU A 9 13.38 -6.25 -17.21
C LEU A 9 13.48 -7.35 -16.14
N LEU A 10 12.49 -7.41 -15.27
CA LEU A 10 12.39 -8.43 -14.23
C LEU A 10 11.19 -9.31 -14.53
N THR A 11 11.33 -10.62 -14.30
CA THR A 11 10.23 -11.58 -14.45
C THR A 11 9.86 -12.13 -13.08
N CYS A 12 8.57 -12.14 -12.76
CA CYS A 12 8.08 -12.75 -11.53
C CYS A 12 8.47 -14.24 -11.47
N SER A 13 9.15 -14.64 -10.39
CA SER A 13 9.59 -16.02 -10.20
C SER A 13 8.43 -16.99 -9.96
N ASN A 14 7.27 -16.49 -9.53
CA ASN A 14 6.05 -17.27 -9.38
C ASN A 14 5.61 -17.84 -10.74
N GLN A 15 5.55 -19.17 -10.82
CA GLN A 15 5.27 -19.91 -12.04
C GLN A 15 3.90 -19.62 -12.66
N ARG A 16 2.93 -19.16 -11.86
CA ARG A 16 1.58 -18.82 -12.34
C ARG A 16 1.43 -17.37 -12.77
N CYS A 17 2.26 -16.48 -12.24
CA CYS A 17 2.21 -15.05 -12.55
C CYS A 17 3.02 -14.74 -13.81
N LYS A 18 4.34 -15.03 -13.77
CA LYS A 18 5.30 -14.75 -14.87
C LYS A 18 5.26 -13.34 -15.45
N GLU A 19 4.65 -12.38 -14.76
CA GLU A 19 4.58 -11.00 -15.22
C GLU A 19 5.99 -10.43 -15.38
N VAL A 20 6.18 -9.71 -16.49
CA VAL A 20 7.42 -9.01 -16.80
C VAL A 20 7.21 -7.53 -16.52
N VAL A 21 8.09 -6.96 -15.70
CA VAL A 21 8.08 -5.54 -15.35
C VAL A 21 9.37 -4.87 -15.75
N THR A 22 9.27 -3.63 -16.20
CA THR A 22 10.43 -2.74 -16.33
C THR A 22 10.72 -2.11 -14.99
N CYS A 23 11.97 -2.21 -14.53
CA CYS A 23 12.46 -1.59 -13.32
C CYS A 23 13.49 -0.51 -13.68
N LEU A 24 13.30 0.69 -13.11
CA LEU A 24 14.26 1.79 -13.15
C LEU A 24 14.78 2.04 -11.75
N GLY A 25 16.09 2.28 -11.60
CA GLY A 25 16.67 2.56 -10.30
C GLY A 25 18.05 3.21 -10.36
N ARG A 26 18.66 3.35 -9.19
CA ARG A 26 20.03 3.85 -9.01
C ARG A 26 20.95 2.71 -8.60
N GLY A 27 22.11 2.62 -9.23
CA GLY A 27 23.21 1.77 -8.84
C GLY A 27 24.32 2.58 -8.18
N TYR A 28 25.03 1.98 -7.24
CA TYR A 28 26.24 2.57 -6.69
C TYR A 28 27.27 1.50 -6.30
N VAL A 29 28.55 1.86 -6.44
CA VAL A 29 29.68 0.98 -6.09
C VAL A 29 30.30 1.43 -4.78
N LYS A 30 30.44 0.50 -3.83
CA LYS A 30 31.23 0.71 -2.61
C LYS A 30 32.44 -0.21 -2.59
N THR A 31 33.54 0.28 -2.04
CA THR A 31 34.71 -0.53 -1.75
C THR A 31 34.58 -1.14 -0.36
N LYS A 32 34.97 -2.40 -0.23
CA LYS A 32 35.09 -3.11 1.05
C LYS A 32 36.50 -3.68 1.14
N TYR A 33 37.14 -3.50 2.28
CA TYR A 33 38.44 -4.12 2.56
C TYR A 33 38.23 -5.58 2.96
N GLY A 34 38.83 -6.48 2.18
CA GLY A 34 38.88 -7.91 2.47
C GLY A 34 39.85 -8.22 3.62
N ARG A 35 39.82 -9.47 4.13
CA ARG A 35 40.68 -9.91 5.23
C ARG A 35 42.18 -9.84 4.94
N ASN A 36 42.57 -9.84 3.66
CA ASN A 36 43.95 -9.86 3.19
C ASN A 36 44.43 -8.51 2.61
N ASN A 37 43.80 -7.38 2.97
CA ASN A 37 44.03 -6.06 2.34
C ASN A 37 43.64 -5.95 0.85
N ASP A 38 42.91 -6.94 0.30
CA ASP A 38 42.32 -6.84 -1.02
C ASP A 38 41.15 -5.83 -1.03
N ILE A 39 41.01 -5.08 -2.12
CA ILE A 39 39.87 -4.18 -2.34
C ILE A 39 38.79 -4.92 -3.12
N GLU A 40 37.66 -5.18 -2.49
CA GLU A 40 36.46 -5.69 -3.14
C GLU A 40 35.54 -4.54 -3.56
N TYR A 41 35.02 -4.59 -4.79
CA TYR A 41 34.01 -3.67 -5.29
C TYR A 41 32.64 -4.35 -5.20
N ILE A 42 31.72 -3.77 -4.43
CA ILE A 42 30.35 -4.27 -4.28
C ILE A 42 29.40 -3.29 -4.94
N GLU A 43 28.61 -3.80 -5.87
CA GLU A 43 27.52 -3.07 -6.51
C GLU A 43 26.23 -3.19 -5.70
N TYR A 44 25.53 -2.08 -5.56
CA TYR A 44 24.23 -2.01 -4.92
C TYR A 44 23.22 -1.42 -5.89
N PHE A 45 22.02 -1.99 -5.92
CA PHE A 45 20.92 -1.54 -6.76
C PHE A 45 19.73 -1.13 -5.90
N LYS A 46 19.23 0.08 -6.11
CA LYS A 46 18.02 0.59 -5.45
C LYS A 46 16.94 0.88 -6.51
N PRO A 47 15.89 0.06 -6.57
CA PRO A 47 14.73 0.33 -7.40
C PRO A 47 14.04 1.65 -7.02
N ILE A 48 13.53 2.37 -8.01
CA ILE A 48 12.80 3.63 -7.83
C ILE A 48 11.42 3.56 -8.51
N PHE A 49 11.27 2.81 -9.60
CA PHE A 49 10.01 2.73 -10.32
C PHE A 49 9.85 1.39 -11.05
N PHE A 50 8.60 0.93 -11.14
CA PHE A 50 8.22 -0.30 -11.84
C PHE A 50 7.06 -0.04 -12.79
N TYR A 51 7.13 -0.62 -14.00
CA TYR A 51 6.03 -0.59 -14.96
C TYR A 51 5.81 -1.97 -15.60
N PRO A 52 4.62 -2.59 -15.49
CA PRO A 52 3.49 -2.15 -14.65
C PRO A 52 3.88 -2.06 -13.16
N ALA A 53 3.11 -1.29 -12.39
CA ALA A 53 3.36 -1.13 -10.97
C ALA A 53 3.16 -2.47 -10.24
N LEU A 54 4.04 -2.77 -9.29
CA LEU A 54 3.95 -4.01 -8.53
C LEU A 54 2.68 -4.03 -7.67
N GLN A 55 1.94 -5.12 -7.73
CA GLN A 55 0.83 -5.38 -6.79
C GLN A 55 1.42 -5.78 -5.44
N ILE A 56 1.29 -4.91 -4.44
CA ILE A 56 1.91 -5.10 -3.12
C ILE A 56 1.09 -6.08 -2.27
N PHE A 57 -0.24 -6.01 -2.35
CA PHE A 57 -1.15 -6.95 -1.71
C PHE A 57 -2.33 -7.29 -2.63
N ASP A 58 -3.02 -8.38 -2.33
CA ASP A 58 -4.18 -8.84 -3.10
C ASP A 58 -5.43 -8.06 -2.71
N ILE A 59 -6.06 -7.39 -3.68
CA ILE A 59 -7.28 -6.62 -3.42
C ILE A 59 -8.50 -7.54 -3.57
N PRO A 60 -9.40 -7.64 -2.57
CA PRO A 60 -10.61 -8.45 -2.68
C PRO A 60 -11.44 -8.08 -3.91
N VAL A 61 -11.93 -9.09 -4.64
CA VAL A 61 -12.62 -8.89 -5.94
C VAL A 61 -13.82 -7.95 -5.83
N LYS A 62 -14.55 -8.02 -4.72
CA LYS A 62 -15.76 -7.20 -4.45
C LYS A 62 -15.45 -5.76 -4.00
N THR A 63 -14.16 -5.40 -3.86
CA THR A 63 -13.77 -4.02 -3.53
C THR A 63 -14.25 -3.07 -4.64
N PRO A 64 -14.81 -1.90 -4.30
CA PRO A 64 -15.29 -0.93 -5.30
C PRO A 64 -14.16 -0.45 -6.22
N GLU A 65 -14.45 -0.26 -7.52
CA GLU A 65 -13.45 0.13 -8.51
C GLU A 65 -12.76 1.46 -8.20
N GLU A 66 -13.48 2.44 -7.66
CA GLU A 66 -12.90 3.72 -7.22
C GLU A 66 -11.85 3.52 -6.11
N VAL A 67 -12.10 2.59 -5.19
CA VAL A 67 -11.16 2.25 -4.11
C VAL A 67 -9.94 1.53 -4.69
N LYS A 68 -10.14 0.57 -5.60
CA LYS A 68 -9.05 -0.13 -6.31
C LYS A 68 -8.16 0.85 -7.07
N ALA A 69 -8.74 1.81 -7.78
CA ALA A 69 -7.99 2.80 -8.55
C ALA A 69 -7.02 3.62 -7.67
N HIS A 70 -7.45 4.04 -6.48
CA HIS A 70 -6.58 4.73 -5.53
C HIS A 70 -5.50 3.80 -4.95
N ILE A 71 -5.81 2.53 -4.69
CA ILE A 71 -4.81 1.55 -4.25
C ILE A 71 -3.75 1.31 -5.32
N HIS A 72 -4.14 1.09 -6.57
CA HIS A 72 -3.19 0.93 -7.68
C HIS A 72 -2.36 2.20 -7.93
N SER A 73 -2.98 3.38 -7.81
CA SER A 73 -2.27 4.66 -7.84
C SER A 73 -1.21 4.71 -6.74
N SER A 74 -1.56 4.30 -5.52
CA SER A 74 -0.62 4.19 -4.40
C SER A 74 0.56 3.27 -4.73
N PHE A 75 0.30 2.07 -5.28
CA PHE A 75 1.35 1.12 -5.66
C PHE A 75 2.35 1.70 -6.67
N SER A 76 1.87 2.47 -7.65
CA SER A 76 2.76 3.11 -8.63
C SER A 76 3.66 4.21 -8.05
N LEU A 77 3.26 4.79 -6.91
CA LEU A 77 3.98 5.85 -6.21
C LEU A 77 4.88 5.32 -5.08
N PHE A 78 4.70 4.07 -4.67
CA PHE A 78 5.31 3.53 -3.46
C PHE A 78 6.83 3.71 -3.38
N PHE A 79 7.55 3.39 -4.47
CA PHE A 79 9.01 3.41 -4.49
C PHE A 79 9.61 4.81 -4.70
N ASN A 80 8.90 5.73 -5.34
CA ASN A 80 9.43 7.06 -5.70
C ASN A 80 8.88 8.19 -4.81
N ASN A 81 7.70 8.04 -4.23
CA ASN A 81 7.04 9.04 -3.41
C ASN A 81 6.13 8.40 -2.34
N PRO A 82 6.73 7.93 -1.21
CA PRO A 82 5.99 7.34 -0.10
C PRO A 82 4.88 8.25 0.46
N SER A 83 5.12 9.55 0.57
CA SER A 83 4.11 10.51 1.03
C SER A 83 2.87 10.56 0.11
N ALA A 84 3.07 10.58 -1.20
CA ALA A 84 1.97 10.55 -2.16
C ALA A 84 1.26 9.19 -2.15
N ALA A 85 2.01 8.09 -2.02
CA ALA A 85 1.45 6.76 -1.87
C ALA A 85 0.54 6.67 -0.63
N ALA A 86 1.00 7.15 0.53
CA ALA A 86 0.21 7.24 1.76
C ALA A 86 -1.07 8.07 1.60
N ASN A 87 -1.00 9.21 0.90
CA ASN A 87 -2.19 10.01 0.64
C ASN A 87 -3.19 9.29 -0.26
N GLN A 88 -2.74 8.50 -1.25
CA GLN A 88 -3.64 7.67 -2.06
C GLN A 88 -4.38 6.61 -1.22
N ILE A 89 -3.72 5.99 -0.23
CA ILE A 89 -4.37 5.07 0.73
C ILE A 89 -5.47 5.81 1.52
N ARG A 90 -5.19 7.04 1.96
CA ARG A 90 -6.17 7.89 2.67
C ARG A 90 -7.39 8.23 1.81
N ILE A 91 -7.17 8.53 0.53
CA ILE A 91 -8.26 8.79 -0.41
C ILE A 91 -9.06 7.50 -0.67
N ALA A 92 -8.39 6.35 -0.81
CA ALA A 92 -9.06 5.06 -0.91
C ALA A 92 -10.00 4.81 0.29
N LEU A 93 -9.58 5.18 1.51
CA LEU A 93 -10.40 5.12 2.72
C LEU A 93 -11.63 6.04 2.66
N GLU A 94 -11.49 7.26 2.12
CA GLU A 94 -12.61 8.20 1.93
C GLU A 94 -13.65 7.68 0.92
N CYS A 95 -13.18 7.08 -0.17
CA CYS A 95 -14.01 6.43 -1.18
C CYS A 95 -14.71 5.19 -0.58
N LEU A 96 -14.00 4.40 0.23
CA LEU A 96 -14.57 3.26 0.94
C LEU A 96 -15.71 3.66 1.87
N LEU A 97 -15.52 4.68 2.72
CA LEU A 97 -16.59 5.21 3.59
C LEU A 97 -17.78 5.73 2.79
N THR A 98 -17.54 6.27 1.59
CA THR A 98 -18.63 6.67 0.69
C THR A 98 -19.41 5.48 0.22
N HIS A 99 -18.72 4.44 -0.26
CA HIS A 99 -19.36 3.23 -0.74
C HIS A 99 -20.18 2.54 0.36
N MET A 100 -19.69 2.59 1.60
CA MET A 100 -20.40 2.15 2.81
C MET A 100 -21.60 3.04 3.20
N LYS A 101 -21.92 4.07 2.40
CA LYS A 101 -23.00 5.04 2.62
C LYS A 101 -22.88 5.84 3.93
N ILE A 102 -21.66 6.04 4.42
CA ILE A 102 -21.40 6.91 5.56
C ILE A 102 -21.54 8.36 5.12
N LYS A 103 -22.36 9.12 5.88
CA LYS A 103 -22.72 10.51 5.58
C LYS A 103 -21.47 11.34 5.25
N ARG A 104 -21.56 12.13 4.17
CA ARG A 104 -20.52 13.10 3.76
C ARG A 104 -20.78 14.50 4.32
N TYR A 105 -22.01 14.76 4.74
CA TYR A 105 -22.45 16.06 5.22
C TYR A 105 -23.32 15.88 6.46
N ASN A 106 -23.27 16.86 7.34
CA ASN A 106 -24.26 17.06 8.39
C ASN A 106 -24.95 18.41 8.22
N ILE A 107 -26.11 18.55 8.83
CA ILE A 107 -26.82 19.83 8.93
C ILE A 107 -26.51 20.37 10.31
N SER A 108 -25.90 21.56 10.37
CA SER A 108 -25.63 22.29 11.61
C SER A 108 -26.14 23.71 11.41
N ASN A 109 -27.04 24.16 12.28
CA ASN A 109 -27.66 25.50 12.21
C ASN A 109 -28.28 25.80 10.83
N GLY A 110 -28.99 24.84 10.24
CA GLY A 110 -29.62 24.98 8.92
C GLY A 110 -28.65 25.01 7.72
N LYS A 111 -27.33 24.94 7.94
CA LYS A 111 -26.32 24.91 6.87
C LYS A 111 -25.74 23.51 6.72
N GLN A 112 -25.56 23.10 5.46
CA GLN A 112 -24.90 21.84 5.12
C GLN A 112 -23.39 22.00 5.28
N ARG A 113 -22.80 21.23 6.19
CA ARG A 113 -21.35 21.22 6.43
C ARG A 113 -20.76 19.88 6.03
N ARG A 114 -19.65 19.91 5.28
CA ARG A 114 -18.92 18.70 4.89
C ARG A 114 -18.24 18.11 6.12
N LEU A 115 -18.40 16.81 6.31
CA LEU A 115 -17.72 16.05 7.36
C LEU A 115 -16.31 15.70 6.90
N ASN A 116 -15.33 15.91 7.78
CA ASN A 116 -13.95 15.47 7.53
C ASN A 116 -13.84 13.94 7.71
N LEU A 117 -12.73 13.35 7.26
CA LEU A 117 -12.51 11.90 7.34
C LEU A 117 -12.63 11.37 8.78
N HIS A 118 -12.11 12.09 9.78
CA HIS A 118 -12.21 11.68 11.18
C HIS A 118 -13.66 11.55 11.65
N GLN A 119 -14.47 12.58 11.42
CA GLN A 119 -15.90 12.59 11.77
C GLN A 119 -16.66 11.49 11.03
N ARG A 120 -16.30 11.20 9.78
CA ARG A 120 -16.91 10.10 9.03
C ARG A 120 -16.59 8.74 9.65
N ILE A 121 -15.36 8.52 10.12
CA ILE A 121 -14.98 7.29 10.83
C ILE A 121 -15.73 7.16 12.16
N GLU A 122 -15.96 8.27 12.87
CA GLU A 122 -16.75 8.25 14.11
C GLU A 122 -18.18 7.77 13.90
N LEU A 123 -18.78 8.07 12.74
CA LEU A 123 -20.14 7.67 12.34
C LEU A 123 -20.25 6.20 11.88
N LEU A 124 -19.17 5.41 11.94
CA LEU A 124 -19.24 3.99 11.61
C LEU A 124 -20.26 3.27 12.52
N PRO A 125 -21.20 2.49 11.95
CA PRO A 125 -22.13 1.68 12.72
C PRO A 125 -21.42 0.67 13.63
N ALA A 126 -22.08 0.27 14.72
CA ALA A 126 -21.53 -0.66 15.73
C ALA A 126 -20.98 -1.98 15.15
N LYS A 127 -21.56 -2.48 14.04
CA LYS A 127 -21.06 -3.69 13.36
C LYS A 127 -19.62 -3.56 12.83
N TYR A 128 -19.13 -2.35 12.59
CA TYR A 128 -17.76 -2.07 12.13
C TYR A 128 -16.86 -1.54 13.24
N GLN A 129 -17.30 -1.58 14.50
CA GLN A 129 -16.52 -1.05 15.62
C GLN A 129 -15.17 -1.77 15.79
N HIS A 130 -15.12 -3.07 15.49
CA HIS A 130 -13.90 -3.89 15.57
C HIS A 130 -12.80 -3.50 14.56
N VAL A 131 -13.15 -2.82 13.46
CA VAL A 131 -12.17 -2.30 12.47
C VAL A 131 -11.98 -0.79 12.56
N LYS A 132 -12.64 -0.11 13.49
CA LYS A 132 -12.64 1.36 13.58
C LYS A 132 -11.24 1.93 13.83
N ASP A 133 -10.43 1.24 14.62
CA ASP A 133 -9.06 1.66 14.92
C ASP A 133 -8.15 1.58 13.69
N LEU A 134 -8.39 0.63 12.79
CA LEU A 134 -7.68 0.54 11.50
C LEU A 134 -8.00 1.74 10.61
N PHE A 135 -9.27 2.15 10.54
CA PHE A 135 -9.65 3.37 9.82
C PHE A 135 -8.89 4.59 10.37
N PHE A 136 -8.79 4.73 11.70
CA PHE A 136 -8.07 5.85 12.29
C PHE A 136 -6.56 5.78 12.04
N ALA A 137 -5.95 4.60 12.19
CA ALA A 137 -4.51 4.42 11.95
C ALA A 137 -4.14 4.80 10.51
N ILE A 138 -4.88 4.29 9.51
CA ILE A 138 -4.68 4.63 8.10
C ILE A 138 -4.89 6.13 7.85
N LYS A 139 -5.91 6.74 8.48
CA LYS A 139 -6.16 8.19 8.39
C LYS A 139 -4.95 8.98 8.88
N TRP A 140 -4.38 8.64 10.04
CA TRP A 140 -3.25 9.34 10.63
C TRP A 140 -1.99 9.21 9.76
N LEU A 141 -1.70 7.99 9.31
CA LEU A 141 -0.59 7.70 8.39
C LEU A 141 -0.69 8.55 7.13
N GLY A 142 -1.84 8.59 6.47
CA GLY A 142 -2.03 9.42 5.28
C GLY A 142 -1.92 10.92 5.52
N ASN A 143 -2.20 11.39 6.74
CA ASN A 143 -2.13 12.80 7.11
C ASN A 143 -0.69 13.26 7.39
N SER A 144 0.12 12.43 8.04
CA SER A 144 1.54 12.73 8.33
C SER A 144 2.36 12.97 7.04
N GLY A 145 1.97 12.35 5.93
CA GLY A 145 2.65 12.51 4.63
C GLY A 145 2.52 13.90 4.00
N SER A 146 1.62 14.74 4.53
CA SER A 146 1.35 16.08 4.00
C SER A 146 2.09 17.19 4.74
N HIS A 147 2.79 16.90 5.84
CA HIS A 147 3.54 17.89 6.63
C HIS A 147 5.04 17.83 6.29
N CYS A 148 5.66 19.00 6.09
CA CYS A 148 7.06 19.11 5.67
C CYS A 148 8.11 18.60 6.70
N GLY A 149 7.69 18.32 7.94
CA GLY A 149 8.58 17.87 9.03
C GLY A 149 8.66 16.36 9.22
N ASP A 150 7.59 15.61 8.92
CA ASP A 150 7.53 14.16 9.13
C ASP A 150 7.80 13.44 7.80
N LYS A 151 9.00 12.86 7.65
CA LYS A 151 9.31 12.05 6.48
C LYS A 151 8.63 10.69 6.61
N ILE A 152 7.51 10.50 5.92
CA ILE A 152 6.94 9.16 5.70
C ILE A 152 7.97 8.29 5.00
N THR A 153 8.26 7.14 5.61
CA THR A 153 9.15 6.12 5.07
C THR A 153 8.36 5.10 4.26
N MET A 154 9.05 4.30 3.45
CA MET A 154 8.46 3.14 2.78
C MET A 154 7.83 2.17 3.79
N ASP A 155 8.48 1.96 4.94
CA ASP A 155 7.98 1.05 5.99
C ASP A 155 6.64 1.53 6.54
N ASN A 156 6.48 2.84 6.76
CA ASN A 156 5.18 3.37 7.16
C ASN A 156 4.10 3.12 6.10
N VAL A 157 4.42 3.25 4.82
CA VAL A 157 3.43 2.96 3.76
C VAL A 157 3.10 1.46 3.71
N PHE A 158 4.06 0.58 3.95
CA PHE A 158 3.82 -0.86 4.10
C PHE A 158 2.86 -1.16 5.25
N ASP A 159 3.06 -0.57 6.43
CA ASP A 159 2.11 -0.72 7.55
C ASP A 159 0.70 -0.28 7.13
N GLY A 160 0.61 0.80 6.34
CA GLY A 160 -0.64 1.29 5.76
C GLY A 160 -1.30 0.30 4.80
N TYR A 161 -0.51 -0.40 3.98
CA TYR A 161 -1.02 -1.44 3.09
C TYR A 161 -1.50 -2.67 3.85
N ASP A 162 -0.77 -3.12 4.86
CA ASP A 162 -1.17 -4.27 5.68
C ASP A 162 -2.51 -3.99 6.38
N MET A 163 -2.65 -2.82 7.00
CA MET A 163 -3.91 -2.40 7.63
C MET A 163 -5.05 -2.28 6.62
N LEU A 164 -4.80 -1.73 5.42
CA LEU A 164 -5.82 -1.59 4.39
C LEU A 164 -6.21 -2.96 3.80
N SER A 165 -5.26 -3.87 3.58
CA SER A 165 -5.52 -5.23 3.10
C SER A 165 -6.46 -5.95 4.06
N PHE A 166 -6.10 -5.98 5.35
CA PHE A 166 -6.92 -6.59 6.39
C PHE A 166 -8.32 -5.95 6.46
N LEU A 167 -8.39 -4.61 6.38
CA LEU A 167 -9.67 -3.91 6.40
C LEU A 167 -10.57 -4.32 5.21
N LEU A 168 -10.01 -4.42 4.01
CA LEU A 168 -10.78 -4.82 2.83
C LEU A 168 -11.20 -6.29 2.89
N GLU A 169 -10.33 -7.16 3.40
CA GLU A 169 -10.64 -8.56 3.63
C GLU A 169 -11.82 -8.72 4.59
N GLU A 170 -11.82 -8.06 5.75
CA GLU A 170 -12.92 -8.12 6.70
C GLU A 170 -14.25 -7.59 6.13
N LEU A 171 -14.20 -6.58 5.24
CA LEU A 171 -15.39 -5.99 4.65
C LEU A 171 -15.96 -6.78 3.47
N TYR A 172 -15.12 -7.43 2.67
CA TYR A 172 -15.50 -8.00 1.38
C TYR A 172 -15.25 -9.50 1.24
N GLU A 173 -14.42 -10.09 2.10
CA GLU A 173 -14.19 -11.52 2.17
C GLU A 173 -14.87 -12.11 3.39
N ASN A 174 -15.63 -13.20 3.20
CA ASN A 174 -16.09 -13.98 4.34
C ASN A 174 -14.88 -14.77 4.90
N ARG A 175 -14.75 -14.89 6.23
CA ARG A 175 -13.74 -15.73 6.90
C ARG A 175 -13.62 -17.13 6.30
N GLN A 176 -14.72 -17.72 5.82
CA GLN A 176 -14.69 -19.01 5.13
C GLN A 176 -14.00 -18.94 3.75
N THR A 177 -14.19 -17.86 3.00
CA THR A 177 -13.45 -17.61 1.75
C THR A 177 -11.98 -17.34 2.01
N HIS A 178 -11.65 -16.56 3.06
CA HIS A 178 -10.27 -16.32 3.46
C HIS A 178 -9.56 -17.63 3.84
N ALA A 179 -10.17 -18.46 4.68
CA ALA A 179 -9.63 -19.78 5.05
C ALA A 179 -9.46 -20.71 3.83
N LYS A 180 -10.42 -20.72 2.90
CA LYS A 180 -10.31 -21.47 1.64
C LYS A 180 -9.19 -20.95 0.73
N LYS A 181 -9.01 -19.62 0.64
CA LYS A 181 -7.92 -19.00 -0.11
C LYS A 181 -6.57 -19.35 0.50
N LEU A 182 -6.43 -19.26 1.82
CA LEU A 182 -5.21 -19.63 2.53
C LEU A 182 -4.87 -21.10 2.31
N ALA A 183 -5.85 -22.00 2.49
CA ALA A 183 -5.69 -23.42 2.21
C ALA A 183 -5.30 -23.68 0.74
N LYS A 184 -5.94 -22.99 -0.21
CA LYS A 184 -5.61 -23.10 -1.63
C LYS A 184 -4.19 -22.61 -1.91
N LYS A 185 -3.76 -21.47 -1.35
CA LYS A 185 -2.41 -20.92 -1.51
C LYS A 185 -1.35 -21.89 -0.98
N ILE A 186 -1.56 -22.45 0.21
CA ILE A 186 -0.68 -23.46 0.81
C ILE A 186 -0.61 -24.73 -0.05
N ASN A 187 -1.76 -25.22 -0.52
CA ASN A 187 -1.82 -26.41 -1.38
C ASN A 187 -1.13 -26.17 -2.73
N ASP A 188 -1.33 -24.99 -3.31
CA ASP A 188 -0.77 -24.58 -4.60
C ASP A 188 0.76 -24.45 -4.56
N ASN A 189 1.29 -23.99 -3.42
CA ASN A 189 2.72 -23.92 -3.19
C ASN A 189 3.31 -25.19 -2.54
N LYS A 190 2.49 -26.24 -2.33
CA LYS A 190 2.87 -27.48 -1.64
C LYS A 190 3.53 -27.25 -0.26
N GLY A 191 2.99 -26.31 0.52
CA GLY A 191 3.45 -26.04 1.88
C GLY A 191 4.62 -25.05 2.00
N VAL A 192 4.94 -24.28 0.95
CA VAL A 192 6.00 -23.26 0.94
C VAL A 192 5.45 -21.85 0.71
#